data_AF-A0A3C1CG74-F1
#
_entry.id   AF-A0A3C1CG74-F1
#
_cell.length_a   1.000
_cell.length_b   1.000
_cell.length_c   1.000
_cell.angle_alpha   90.00
_cell.angle_beta   90.00
_cell.angle_gamma   90.00
#
_symmetry.space_group_name_H-M   'P 1'
#
loop_
_entity.id
_entity.type
_entity.pdbx_description
1 polymer ?
#
loop_
_entity_poly.entity_id
_entity_poly.type
_entity_poly.pdbx_seq_one_letter_code
_entity_poly.pdbx_strand_id
1 'polypeptide(L)'
;MPATASGPSEGDAAPDLSFWQRTLLRLPRLGRADKPPLKDRLERAFLKPVDPAKAQKSASPPRPEDLSVEELDAARYSDDQERLIGLSLAPLAGVIAILVTAHQLGNNPAAYLPSGRPNPAHVSTALAHELELVLIALAAIILVTSLLRRRLYTGIATALYGLAIFNLHWWGFGIPFVLAGAWFLVRAYRAHQAYTTAVKGGPGRRPTSGAPPPGANKRYTPRVASPRRVPAPKPRKERNAG
;
A
#
# COMPACT_ATOMS: atom_id res chain seq x y z
N MET A 1 -14.82 37.94 -76.15
CA MET A 1 -15.54 36.85 -75.47
C MET A 1 -14.54 35.76 -75.11
N PRO A 2 -14.71 35.00 -74.01
CA PRO A 2 -14.73 35.32 -72.57
C PRO A 2 -13.29 35.16 -71.95
N ALA A 3 -12.84 35.64 -70.78
CA ALA A 3 -13.37 35.83 -69.42
C ALA A 3 -13.60 34.55 -68.58
N THR A 4 -12.61 34.18 -67.75
CA THR A 4 -12.70 33.57 -66.39
C THR A 4 -11.30 33.64 -65.75
N ALA A 5 -10.99 34.41 -64.68
CA ALA A 5 -11.38 34.23 -63.26
C ALA A 5 -11.13 32.77 -62.80
N SER A 6 -10.44 32.41 -61.71
CA SER A 6 -10.30 33.03 -60.39
C SER A 6 -9.38 32.18 -59.49
N GLY A 7 -8.52 32.82 -58.70
CA GLY A 7 -8.44 32.60 -57.25
C GLY A 7 -7.72 31.36 -56.65
N PRO A 8 -7.37 31.43 -55.35
CA PRO A 8 -6.21 30.78 -54.72
C PRO A 8 -6.59 29.56 -53.87
N SER A 9 -5.60 28.72 -53.54
CA SER A 9 -5.72 27.71 -52.47
C SER A 9 -4.32 27.39 -51.93
N GLU A 10 -3.88 28.32 -51.08
CA GLU A 10 -2.80 28.14 -50.13
C GLU A 10 -3.30 27.12 -49.09
N GLY A 11 -3.17 25.84 -49.43
CA GLY A 11 -3.57 24.73 -48.59
C GLY A 11 -2.56 24.54 -47.47
N ASP A 12 -2.93 25.03 -46.29
CA ASP A 12 -2.42 24.72 -44.95
C ASP A 12 -1.84 23.29 -44.85
N ALA A 13 -0.55 23.13 -45.15
CA ALA A 13 0.19 21.93 -44.86
C ALA A 13 0.64 22.01 -43.39
N ALA A 14 -0.12 21.38 -42.50
CA ALA A 14 0.27 21.23 -41.11
C ALA A 14 1.67 20.60 -41.04
N PRO A 15 2.59 21.14 -40.23
CA PRO A 15 3.95 20.63 -40.15
C PRO A 15 3.96 19.17 -39.70
N ASP A 16 4.78 18.35 -40.37
CA ASP A 16 4.94 16.93 -40.07
C ASP A 16 5.68 16.76 -38.73
N LEU A 17 4.91 16.82 -37.64
CA LEU A 17 5.43 16.65 -36.29
C LEU A 17 5.51 15.16 -35.95
N SER A 18 6.69 14.72 -35.52
CA SER A 18 6.96 13.37 -35.04
C SER A 18 6.06 12.99 -33.87
N PHE A 19 5.83 11.68 -33.69
CA PHE A 19 5.01 11.13 -32.60
C PHE A 19 5.39 11.72 -31.22
N TRP A 20 6.69 11.90 -30.97
CA TRP A 20 7.24 12.48 -29.74
C TRP A 20 6.89 13.97 -29.56
N GLN A 21 6.90 14.77 -30.63
CA GLN A 21 6.48 16.17 -30.56
C GLN A 21 4.98 16.29 -30.28
N ARG A 22 4.16 15.38 -30.84
CA ARG A 22 2.72 15.32 -30.56
C ARG A 22 2.43 14.89 -29.11
N THR A 23 3.24 14.02 -28.53
CA THR A 23 3.10 13.63 -27.11
C THR A 23 3.52 14.75 -26.16
N LEU A 24 4.61 15.45 -26.47
CA LEU A 24 5.08 16.56 -25.62
C LEU A 24 4.15 17.77 -25.62
N LEU A 25 3.46 18.04 -26.74
CA LEU A 25 2.48 19.13 -26.84
C LEU A 25 1.11 18.81 -26.20
N ARG A 26 0.81 17.52 -25.98
CA ARG A 26 -0.41 17.07 -25.28
C ARG A 26 -0.27 16.97 -23.77
N LEU A 27 0.94 17.17 -23.22
CA LEU A 27 1.09 17.25 -21.78
C LEU A 27 0.44 18.56 -21.29
N PRO A 28 -0.44 18.49 -20.27
CA PRO A 28 -1.04 19.68 -19.70
C PRO A 28 0.10 20.60 -19.25
N ARG A 29 0.16 21.80 -19.81
CA ARG A 29 1.03 22.87 -19.32
C ARG A 29 0.68 23.07 -17.85
N LEU A 30 1.47 22.46 -16.97
CA LEU A 30 1.35 22.60 -15.53
C LEU A 30 1.48 24.08 -15.23
N GLY A 31 0.34 24.67 -14.88
CA GLY A 31 0.24 26.03 -14.41
C GLY A 31 1.33 26.28 -13.37
N ARG A 32 2.05 27.39 -13.59
CA ARG A 32 3.02 28.00 -12.70
C ARG A 32 2.28 28.36 -11.40
N ALA A 33 2.11 27.39 -10.52
CA ALA A 33 1.67 27.59 -9.15
C ALA A 33 2.93 27.61 -8.29
N ASP A 34 3.09 28.68 -7.52
CA ASP A 34 4.20 29.01 -6.62
C ASP A 34 4.53 27.89 -5.63
N LYS A 35 5.17 26.82 -6.11
CA LYS A 35 5.66 25.74 -5.28
C LYS A 35 7.08 26.13 -4.85
N PRO A 36 7.34 26.30 -3.55
CA PRO A 36 8.67 26.62 -3.07
C PRO A 36 9.66 25.53 -3.51
N PRO A 37 10.92 25.91 -3.79
CA PRO A 37 11.93 25.02 -4.35
C PRO A 37 12.13 23.77 -3.48
N LEU A 38 12.52 22.66 -4.12
CA LEU A 38 12.68 21.35 -3.46
C LEU A 38 13.63 21.39 -2.25
N LYS A 39 14.60 22.30 -2.27
CA LYS A 39 15.52 22.55 -1.17
C LYS A 39 14.79 23.04 0.08
N ASP A 40 13.89 24.01 -0.04
CA ASP A 40 13.08 24.53 1.07
C ASP A 40 12.13 23.47 1.64
N ARG A 41 11.72 22.50 0.82
CA ARG A 41 10.86 21.38 1.25
C ARG A 41 11.66 20.36 2.07
N LEU A 42 12.88 20.05 1.67
CA LEU A 42 13.79 19.19 2.42
C LEU A 42 14.22 19.85 3.73
N GLU A 43 14.53 21.14 3.68
CA GLU A 43 14.97 21.90 4.86
C GLU A 43 13.84 22.02 5.90
N ARG A 44 12.58 22.23 5.46
CA ARG A 44 11.41 22.21 6.35
C ARG A 44 11.05 20.81 6.87
N ALA A 45 11.37 19.75 6.14
CA ALA A 45 11.12 18.38 6.58
C ALA A 45 12.13 17.90 7.63
N PHE A 46 13.36 18.41 7.59
CA PHE A 46 14.43 18.03 8.52
C PHE A 46 14.57 18.97 9.73
N LEU A 47 14.31 20.28 9.59
CA LEU A 47 14.56 21.25 10.66
C LEU A 47 13.32 21.68 11.46
N LYS A 48 12.11 21.24 11.09
CA LYS A 48 10.92 21.47 11.92
C LYS A 48 10.36 20.15 12.44
N PRO A 49 10.45 19.86 13.75
CA PRO A 49 9.62 18.83 14.33
C PRO A 49 8.16 19.18 14.06
N VAL A 50 7.46 18.27 13.40
CA VAL A 50 6.05 18.44 13.05
C VAL A 50 5.25 18.52 14.34
N ASP A 51 4.56 19.65 14.56
CA ASP A 51 3.57 19.78 15.63
C ASP A 51 2.55 18.64 15.51
N PRO A 52 2.45 17.73 16.49
CA PRO A 52 1.59 16.54 16.39
C PRO A 52 0.11 16.90 16.24
N ALA A 53 -0.28 18.12 16.62
CA ALA A 53 -1.64 18.65 16.50
C ALA A 53 -2.04 19.02 15.06
N LYS A 54 -1.10 19.37 14.17
CA LYS A 54 -1.41 19.72 12.76
C LYS A 54 -1.36 18.50 11.84
N ALA A 55 -0.51 17.51 12.13
CA ALA A 55 -0.46 16.25 11.38
C ALA A 55 -1.78 15.45 11.49
N GLN A 56 -2.48 15.52 12.63
CA GLN A 56 -3.75 14.80 12.83
C GLN A 56 -4.92 15.37 12.00
N LYS A 57 -4.91 16.66 11.64
CA LYS A 57 -6.00 17.28 10.88
C LYS A 57 -5.96 16.98 9.37
N SER A 58 -4.82 16.56 8.84
CA SER A 58 -4.66 16.17 7.42
C SER A 58 -4.48 14.65 7.21
N ALA A 59 -4.49 13.85 8.28
CA ALA A 59 -4.18 12.41 8.24
C ALA A 59 -5.42 11.50 8.38
N SER A 60 -6.63 12.04 8.35
CA SER A 60 -7.82 11.21 8.19
C SER A 60 -7.99 10.88 6.71
N PRO A 61 -7.85 9.61 6.28
CA PRO A 61 -8.26 9.23 4.93
C PRO A 61 -9.75 9.56 4.77
N PRO A 62 -10.18 10.08 3.61
CA PRO A 62 -11.60 10.33 3.34
C PRO A 62 -12.40 9.05 3.56
N ARG A 63 -13.60 9.19 4.14
CA ARG A 63 -14.49 8.06 4.41
C ARG A 63 -14.90 7.39 3.08
N PRO A 64 -15.18 6.08 3.07
CA PRO A 64 -15.69 5.39 1.88
C PRO A 64 -16.95 6.03 1.28
N GLU A 65 -17.74 6.69 2.12
CA GLU A 65 -19.03 7.31 1.81
C GLU A 65 -18.88 8.76 1.31
N ASP A 66 -17.67 9.33 1.45
CA ASP A 66 -17.30 10.67 0.98
C ASP A 66 -16.32 10.61 -0.22
N LEU A 67 -15.99 9.40 -0.72
CA LEU A 67 -15.10 9.23 -1.86
C LEU A 67 -15.80 9.71 -3.13
N SER A 68 -15.23 10.77 -3.73
CA SER A 68 -15.66 11.18 -5.06
C SER A 68 -15.42 10.04 -6.06
N VAL A 69 -16.21 9.98 -7.14
CA VAL A 69 -16.06 8.95 -8.20
C VAL A 69 -14.61 8.89 -8.71
N GLU A 70 -13.93 10.03 -8.74
CA GLU A 70 -12.51 10.16 -9.11
C GLU A 70 -11.56 9.41 -8.16
N GLU A 71 -11.84 9.36 -6.85
CA GLU A 71 -11.01 8.65 -5.87
C GLU A 71 -11.24 7.13 -5.92
N LEU A 72 -12.46 6.68 -6.25
CA LEU A 72 -12.76 5.27 -6.49
C LEU A 72 -12.02 4.75 -7.73
N ASP A 73 -11.98 5.53 -8.80
CA ASP A 73 -11.25 5.17 -10.02
C ASP A 73 -9.73 5.20 -9.81
N ALA A 74 -9.20 6.12 -8.99
CA ALA A 74 -7.80 6.11 -8.59
C ALA A 74 -7.42 4.86 -7.78
N ALA A 75 -8.30 4.40 -6.87
CA ALA A 75 -8.08 3.18 -6.12
C ALA A 75 -8.05 1.95 -7.04
N ARG A 76 -9.01 1.83 -7.96
CA ARG A 76 -9.06 0.75 -8.96
C ARG A 76 -7.82 0.72 -9.85
N TYR A 77 -7.37 1.88 -10.31
CA TYR A 77 -6.17 2.01 -11.12
C TYR A 77 -4.93 1.50 -10.37
N SER A 78 -4.82 1.81 -9.08
CA SER A 78 -3.71 1.32 -8.25
C SER A 78 -3.72 -0.20 -8.05
N ASP A 79 -4.91 -0.80 -7.87
CA ASP A 79 -5.05 -2.25 -7.75
C ASP A 79 -4.70 -2.97 -9.07
N ASP A 80 -5.06 -2.37 -10.21
CA ASP A 80 -4.75 -2.94 -11.53
C ASP A 80 -3.25 -2.86 -11.85
N GLN A 81 -2.55 -1.79 -11.43
CA GLN A 81 -1.09 -1.73 -11.55
C GLN A 81 -0.41 -2.83 -10.72
N GLU A 82 -0.83 -3.01 -9.47
CA GLU A 82 -0.29 -4.05 -8.59
C GLU A 82 -0.51 -5.45 -9.19
N ARG A 83 -1.68 -5.68 -9.77
CA ARG A 83 -2.01 -6.92 -10.48
C ARG A 83 -1.13 -7.13 -11.70
N LEU A 84 -0.89 -6.10 -12.51
CA LEU A 84 -0.02 -6.20 -13.69
C LEU A 84 1.42 -6.52 -13.29
N ILE A 85 1.91 -5.91 -12.22
CA ILE A 85 3.24 -6.21 -11.69
C ILE A 85 3.32 -7.68 -11.27
N GLY A 86 2.36 -8.17 -10.46
CA GLY A 86 2.31 -9.57 -10.05
C GLY A 86 2.19 -10.55 -11.23
N LEU A 87 1.35 -10.23 -12.22
CA LEU A 87 1.19 -11.03 -13.44
C LEU A 87 2.44 -11.06 -14.31
N SER A 88 3.21 -9.97 -14.35
CA SER A 88 4.48 -9.92 -15.09
C SER A 88 5.62 -10.64 -14.36
N LEU A 89 5.63 -10.59 -13.01
CA LEU A 89 6.64 -11.24 -12.18
C LEU A 89 6.51 -12.76 -12.18
N ALA A 90 5.29 -13.31 -12.27
CA ALA A 90 5.07 -14.75 -12.24
C ALA A 90 5.76 -15.53 -13.38
N PRO A 91 5.60 -15.19 -14.68
CA PRO A 91 6.31 -15.89 -15.75
C PRO A 91 7.82 -15.65 -15.67
N LEU A 92 8.26 -14.45 -15.25
CA LEU A 92 9.67 -14.17 -15.03
C LEU A 92 10.27 -15.08 -13.95
N ALA A 93 9.54 -15.29 -12.84
CA ALA A 93 9.93 -16.23 -11.79
C ALA A 93 10.00 -17.68 -12.31
N GLY A 94 9.07 -18.09 -13.17
CA GLY A 94 9.14 -19.41 -13.81
C GLY A 94 10.41 -19.58 -14.66
N VAL A 95 10.73 -18.59 -15.49
CA VAL A 95 11.94 -18.61 -16.34
C VAL A 95 13.21 -18.63 -15.49
N ILE A 96 13.28 -17.81 -14.44
CA ILE A 96 14.45 -17.78 -13.54
C ILE A 96 14.63 -19.13 -12.83
N ALA A 97 13.54 -19.77 -12.39
CA ALA A 97 13.61 -21.09 -11.75
C ALA A 97 14.26 -22.13 -12.67
N ILE A 98 13.82 -22.19 -13.93
CA ILE A 98 14.39 -23.10 -14.94
C ILE A 98 15.86 -22.79 -15.18
N LEU A 99 16.23 -21.51 -15.34
CA LEU A 99 17.62 -21.10 -15.59
C LEU A 99 18.55 -21.45 -14.42
N VAL A 100 18.11 -21.21 -13.18
CA VAL A 100 18.88 -21.51 -11.97
C VAL A 100 19.09 -23.01 -11.83
N THR A 101 18.06 -23.82 -12.06
CA THR A 101 18.17 -25.28 -12.00
C THR A 101 19.06 -25.81 -13.12
N ALA A 102 18.87 -25.35 -14.36
CA ALA A 102 19.69 -25.77 -15.50
C ALA A 102 21.18 -25.45 -15.29
N HIS A 103 21.48 -24.26 -14.74
CA HIS A 103 22.84 -23.88 -14.40
C HIS A 103 23.45 -24.78 -13.32
N GLN A 104 22.70 -25.09 -12.25
CA GLN A 104 23.19 -26.00 -11.21
C GLN A 104 23.45 -27.40 -11.74
N LEU A 105 22.57 -27.91 -12.62
CA LEU A 105 22.70 -29.24 -13.19
C LEU A 105 23.92 -29.33 -14.14
N GLY A 106 24.14 -28.29 -14.94
CA GLY A 106 25.29 -28.21 -15.85
C GLY A 106 26.64 -28.04 -15.15
N ASN A 107 26.66 -27.39 -13.98
CA ASN A 107 27.87 -27.17 -13.18
C ASN A 107 28.02 -28.16 -12.01
N ASN A 108 27.20 -29.21 -11.97
CA ASN A 108 27.24 -30.20 -10.91
C ASN A 108 28.52 -31.04 -11.04
N PRO A 109 29.40 -31.07 -10.02
CA PRO A 109 30.61 -31.87 -10.10
C PRO A 109 30.29 -33.37 -10.06
N ALA A 110 31.23 -34.19 -10.54
CA ALA A 110 31.07 -35.64 -10.51
C ALA A 110 30.82 -36.17 -9.09
N ALA A 111 29.95 -37.20 -8.98
CA ALA A 111 29.54 -37.79 -7.70
C ALA A 111 30.69 -38.38 -6.89
N TYR A 112 31.73 -38.85 -7.58
CA TYR A 112 32.93 -39.41 -6.97
C TYR A 112 34.15 -38.62 -7.43
N LEU A 113 35.05 -38.36 -6.48
CA LEU A 113 36.38 -37.84 -6.76
C LEU A 113 37.22 -38.92 -7.50
N PRO A 114 38.30 -38.54 -8.20
CA PRO A 114 39.22 -39.51 -8.81
C PRO A 114 39.78 -40.55 -7.83
N SER A 115 39.78 -40.24 -6.53
CA SER A 115 40.17 -41.15 -5.45
C SER A 115 39.10 -42.16 -5.02
N GLY A 116 37.94 -42.19 -5.69
CA GLY A 116 36.80 -43.07 -5.36
C GLY A 116 35.97 -42.62 -4.15
N ARG A 117 36.35 -41.51 -3.48
CA ARG A 117 35.60 -40.95 -2.36
C ARG A 117 34.38 -40.14 -2.87
N PRO A 118 33.23 -40.17 -2.16
CA PRO A 118 32.08 -39.35 -2.52
C PRO A 118 32.43 -37.87 -2.43
N ASN A 119 32.01 -37.09 -3.42
CA ASN A 119 32.26 -35.66 -3.48
C ASN A 119 31.18 -34.90 -2.68
N PRO A 120 31.52 -34.17 -1.60
CA PRO A 120 30.54 -33.45 -0.79
C PRO A 120 29.87 -32.29 -1.54
N ALA A 121 30.47 -31.82 -2.64
CA ALA A 121 29.89 -30.77 -3.48
C ALA A 121 28.91 -31.31 -4.53
N HIS A 122 28.79 -32.64 -4.68
CA HIS A 122 27.83 -33.23 -5.60
C HIS A 122 26.42 -33.12 -5.04
N VAL A 123 25.51 -32.56 -5.83
CA VAL A 123 24.10 -32.49 -5.49
C VAL A 123 23.35 -33.55 -6.31
N SER A 124 22.46 -34.31 -5.68
CA SER A 124 21.67 -35.30 -6.43
C SER A 124 20.74 -34.60 -7.43
N THR A 125 20.58 -35.19 -8.61
CA THR A 125 19.70 -34.66 -9.67
C THR A 125 18.24 -34.60 -9.22
N ALA A 126 17.81 -35.58 -8.41
CA ALA A 126 16.49 -35.58 -7.80
C ALA A 126 16.24 -34.33 -6.95
N LEU A 127 17.21 -33.93 -6.11
CA LEU A 127 17.08 -32.76 -5.24
C LEU A 127 17.03 -31.45 -6.06
N ALA A 128 17.75 -31.38 -7.18
CA ALA A 128 17.66 -30.25 -8.10
C ALA A 128 16.26 -30.11 -8.72
N HIS A 129 15.63 -31.23 -9.11
CA HIS A 129 14.27 -31.22 -9.65
C HIS A 129 13.20 -30.96 -8.57
N GLU A 130 13.38 -31.45 -7.35
CA GLU A 130 12.49 -31.11 -6.23
C GLU A 130 12.51 -29.60 -5.97
N LEU A 131 13.70 -28.98 -5.95
CA LEU A 131 13.84 -27.54 -5.81
C LEU A 131 13.18 -26.78 -6.97
N GLU A 132 13.38 -27.25 -8.21
CA GLU A 132 12.74 -26.69 -9.40
C GLU A 132 11.22 -26.69 -9.28
N LEU A 133 10.63 -27.82 -8.88
CA LEU A 133 9.20 -27.96 -8.65
C LEU A 133 8.70 -27.00 -7.58
N VAL A 134 9.44 -26.83 -6.48
CA VAL A 134 9.09 -25.87 -5.43
C VAL A 134 9.12 -24.43 -5.95
N LEU A 135 10.13 -24.05 -6.73
CA LEU A 135 10.22 -22.71 -7.32
C LEU A 135 9.13 -22.45 -8.35
N ILE A 136 8.80 -23.45 -9.19
CA ILE A 136 7.69 -23.38 -10.14
C ILE A 136 6.34 -23.29 -9.40
N ALA A 137 6.16 -24.05 -8.33
CA ALA A 137 4.95 -23.99 -7.51
C ALA A 137 4.79 -22.61 -6.86
N LEU A 138 5.88 -22.01 -6.34
CA LEU A 138 5.89 -20.63 -5.86
C LEU A 138 5.53 -19.62 -6.96
N ALA A 139 6.08 -19.77 -8.16
CA ALA A 139 5.72 -18.91 -9.31
C ALA A 139 4.23 -19.03 -9.66
N ALA A 140 3.67 -20.25 -9.61
CA ALA A 140 2.23 -20.48 -9.80
C ALA A 140 1.39 -19.84 -8.67
N ILE A 141 1.85 -19.90 -7.42
CA ILE A 141 1.19 -19.21 -6.30
C ILE A 141 1.20 -17.69 -6.51
N ILE A 142 2.32 -17.11 -6.95
CA ILE A 142 2.39 -15.68 -7.30
C ILE A 142 1.38 -15.36 -8.41
N LEU A 143 1.27 -16.20 -9.44
CA LEU A 143 0.30 -16.03 -10.52
C LEU A 143 -1.15 -16.06 -10.01
N VAL A 144 -1.51 -17.11 -9.27
CA VAL A 144 -2.88 -17.30 -8.74
C VAL A 144 -3.25 -16.18 -7.77
N THR A 145 -2.36 -15.82 -6.85
CA THR A 145 -2.63 -14.74 -5.88
C THR A 145 -2.75 -13.37 -6.55
N SER A 146 -2.01 -13.15 -7.65
CA SER A 146 -2.13 -11.95 -8.48
C SER A 146 -3.48 -11.89 -9.22
N LEU A 147 -3.98 -13.03 -9.71
CA LEU A 147 -5.32 -13.12 -10.32
C LEU A 147 -6.43 -12.87 -9.30
N LEU A 148 -6.27 -13.38 -8.08
CA LEU A 148 -7.24 -13.21 -6.99
C LEU A 148 -7.22 -11.82 -6.34
N ARG A 149 -6.34 -10.91 -6.80
CA ARG A 149 -6.15 -9.55 -6.25
C ARG A 149 -5.83 -9.55 -4.75
N ARG A 150 -5.18 -10.61 -4.26
CA ARG A 150 -4.83 -10.74 -2.84
C ARG A 150 -3.41 -10.22 -2.59
N ARG A 151 -3.25 -8.89 -2.59
CA ARG A 151 -1.95 -8.19 -2.44
C ARG A 151 -1.03 -8.73 -1.34
N LEU A 152 -1.59 -9.12 -0.20
CA LEU A 152 -0.81 -9.65 0.93
C LEU A 152 -0.15 -10.99 0.58
N TYR A 153 -0.93 -11.91 -0.01
CA TYR A 153 -0.40 -13.21 -0.39
C TYR A 153 0.59 -13.11 -1.54
N THR A 154 0.36 -12.21 -2.50
CA THR A 154 1.33 -11.92 -3.56
C THR A 154 2.65 -11.41 -2.98
N GLY A 155 2.60 -10.47 -2.02
CA GLY A 155 3.80 -9.96 -1.35
C GLY A 155 4.56 -11.06 -0.59
N ILE A 156 3.86 -11.90 0.17
CA ILE A 156 4.46 -13.03 0.90
C ILE A 156 5.09 -14.03 -0.07
N ALA A 157 4.36 -14.47 -1.09
CA ALA A 157 4.86 -15.45 -2.06
C ALA A 157 6.08 -14.92 -2.83
N THR A 158 6.06 -13.65 -3.25
CA THR A 158 7.18 -13.01 -3.94
C THR A 158 8.41 -12.89 -3.04
N ALA A 159 8.22 -12.54 -1.76
CA ALA A 159 9.31 -12.48 -0.78
C ALA A 159 9.91 -13.87 -0.50
N LEU A 160 9.08 -14.90 -0.32
CA LEU A 160 9.53 -16.26 -0.09
C LEU A 160 10.28 -16.83 -1.31
N TYR A 161 9.78 -16.56 -2.51
CA TYR A 161 10.47 -16.93 -3.75
C TYR A 161 11.84 -16.24 -3.84
N GLY A 162 11.89 -14.93 -3.61
CA GLY A 162 13.15 -14.16 -3.60
C GLY A 162 14.13 -14.67 -2.54
N LEU A 163 13.64 -15.03 -1.35
CA LEU A 163 14.45 -15.59 -0.28
C LEU A 163 14.99 -16.98 -0.62
N ALA A 164 14.20 -17.83 -1.27
CA ALA A 164 14.64 -19.14 -1.73
C ALA A 164 15.80 -19.00 -2.73
N ILE A 165 15.67 -18.12 -3.72
CA ILE A 165 16.73 -17.82 -4.69
C ILE A 165 17.95 -17.16 -4.04
N PHE A 166 17.72 -16.27 -3.07
CA PHE A 166 18.81 -15.65 -2.31
C PHE A 166 19.61 -16.69 -1.53
N ASN A 167 18.95 -17.68 -0.93
CA ASN A 167 19.58 -18.79 -0.22
C ASN A 167 20.44 -19.67 -1.14
N LEU A 168 20.09 -19.75 -2.43
CA LEU A 168 20.89 -20.41 -3.47
C LEU A 168 22.11 -19.58 -3.91
N HIS A 169 22.39 -18.44 -3.24
CA HIS A 169 23.45 -17.49 -3.54
C HIS A 169 23.30 -16.77 -4.90
N TRP A 170 22.12 -16.85 -5.52
CA TRP A 170 21.78 -16.11 -6.74
C TRP A 170 21.25 -14.72 -6.39
N TRP A 171 22.08 -13.91 -5.74
CA TRP A 171 21.67 -12.61 -5.19
C TRP A 171 21.11 -11.66 -6.26
N GLY A 172 21.64 -11.70 -7.47
CA GLY A 172 21.18 -10.87 -8.59
C GLY A 172 19.71 -11.10 -8.96
N PHE A 173 19.21 -12.32 -8.80
CA PHE A 173 17.80 -12.65 -9.03
C PHE A 173 16.97 -12.59 -7.75
N GLY A 174 17.53 -12.95 -6.60
CA GLY A 174 16.80 -12.97 -5.32
C GLY A 174 16.44 -11.58 -4.80
N ILE A 175 17.39 -10.63 -4.82
CA ILE A 175 17.21 -9.29 -4.22
C ILE A 175 16.02 -8.54 -4.83
N PRO A 176 15.85 -8.44 -6.17
CA PRO A 176 14.69 -7.76 -6.75
C PRO A 176 13.35 -8.32 -6.28
N PHE A 177 13.24 -9.64 -6.13
CA PHE A 177 12.01 -10.29 -5.66
C PHE A 177 11.76 -10.03 -4.16
N VAL A 178 12.80 -10.03 -3.33
CA VAL A 178 12.67 -9.67 -1.91
C VAL A 178 12.21 -8.21 -1.77
N LEU A 179 12.80 -7.29 -2.53
CA LEU A 179 12.41 -5.87 -2.52
C LEU A 179 10.98 -5.67 -3.01
N ALA A 180 10.58 -6.34 -4.10
CA ALA A 180 9.22 -6.29 -4.60
C ALA A 180 8.22 -6.86 -3.58
N GLY A 181 8.53 -8.00 -2.96
CA GLY A 181 7.72 -8.60 -1.90
C GLY A 181 7.58 -7.67 -0.69
N ALA A 182 8.67 -7.06 -0.23
CA ALA A 182 8.65 -6.09 0.85
C ALA A 182 7.80 -4.85 0.52
N TRP A 183 7.90 -4.35 -0.71
CA TRP A 183 7.08 -3.23 -1.19
C TRP A 183 5.58 -3.56 -1.15
N PHE A 184 5.17 -4.74 -1.64
CA PHE A 184 3.79 -5.21 -1.54
C PHE A 184 3.32 -5.36 -0.08
N LEU A 185 4.18 -5.89 0.80
CA LEU A 185 3.87 -6.06 2.22
C LEU A 185 3.62 -4.72 2.93
N VAL A 186 4.50 -3.73 2.72
CA VAL A 186 4.34 -2.38 3.30
C VAL A 186 3.03 -1.76 2.83
N ARG A 187 2.71 -1.89 1.55
CA ARG A 187 1.50 -1.32 0.97
C ARG A 187 0.23 -2.03 1.48
N ALA A 188 0.26 -3.35 1.57
CA ALA A 188 -0.82 -4.13 2.17
C ALA A 188 -1.03 -3.77 3.65
N TYR A 189 0.04 -3.56 4.40
CA TYR A 189 0.00 -3.15 5.79
C TYR A 189 -0.63 -1.76 5.97
N ARG A 190 -0.24 -0.78 5.16
CA ARG A 190 -0.81 0.58 5.21
C ARG A 190 -2.32 0.56 4.96
N ALA A 191 -2.77 -0.25 4.01
CA ALA A 191 -4.19 -0.36 3.73
C ALA A 191 -4.96 -1.16 4.79
N HIS A 192 -4.34 -2.14 5.45
CA HIS A 192 -4.91 -2.79 6.63
C HIS A 192 -5.04 -1.82 7.82
N GLN A 193 -4.04 -0.96 8.03
CA GLN A 193 -4.11 0.11 9.04
C GLN A 193 -5.27 1.07 8.73
N ALA A 194 -5.40 1.52 7.48
CA ALA A 194 -6.49 2.42 7.05
C ALA A 194 -7.89 1.81 7.34
N TYR A 195 -8.08 0.52 7.02
CA TYR A 195 -9.30 -0.20 7.36
C TYR A 195 -9.52 -0.28 8.87
N THR A 196 -8.48 -0.62 9.63
CA THR A 196 -8.56 -0.73 11.08
C THR A 196 -8.92 0.61 11.73
N THR A 197 -8.37 1.72 11.24
CA THR A 197 -8.72 3.06 11.71
C THR A 197 -10.14 3.47 11.33
N ALA A 198 -10.63 3.06 10.16
CA ALA A 198 -12.00 3.33 9.74
C ALA A 198 -13.03 2.54 10.56
N VAL A 199 -12.75 1.25 10.82
CA VAL A 199 -13.62 0.38 11.64
C VAL A 199 -13.62 0.82 13.10
N LYS A 200 -12.45 1.14 13.68
CA LYS A 200 -12.36 1.65 15.05
C LYS A 200 -12.85 3.10 15.18
N GLY A 201 -12.88 3.85 14.07
CA GLY A 201 -13.34 5.23 13.96
C GLY A 201 -14.76 5.42 13.43
N GLY A 202 -15.64 4.42 13.62
CA GLY A 202 -17.06 4.47 13.24
C GLY A 202 -17.81 5.72 13.76
N PRO A 203 -19.00 6.03 13.21
CA PRO A 203 -19.57 7.38 13.11
C PRO A 203 -19.88 7.99 14.49
N GLY A 204 -18.93 8.73 15.03
CA GLY A 204 -19.14 9.42 16.30
C GLY A 204 -17.92 10.23 16.71
N ARG A 205 -18.16 11.49 17.03
CA ARG A 205 -17.20 12.45 17.60
C ARG A 205 -16.17 13.04 16.63
N ARG A 206 -16.66 13.89 15.73
CA ARG A 206 -16.07 15.23 15.67
C ARG A 206 -16.57 15.99 16.91
N PRO A 207 -15.73 16.41 17.86
CA PRO A 207 -16.09 17.56 18.66
C PRO A 207 -16.07 18.75 17.71
N THR A 208 -17.25 19.15 17.24
CA THR A 208 -17.44 20.45 16.63
C THR A 208 -16.95 21.48 17.64
N SER A 209 -15.87 22.19 17.28
CA SER A 209 -15.39 23.37 17.98
C SER A 209 -16.55 24.37 18.09
N GLY A 210 -17.27 24.33 19.22
CA GLY A 210 -18.48 25.12 19.46
C GLY A 210 -19.67 24.34 20.05
N ALA A 211 -19.60 23.01 20.19
CA ALA A 211 -20.64 22.26 20.89
C ALA A 211 -20.57 22.50 22.41
N PRO A 212 -21.70 22.80 23.09
CA PRO A 212 -21.72 22.94 24.54
C PRO A 212 -21.20 21.66 25.22
N PRO A 213 -20.57 21.77 26.40
CA PRO A 213 -19.97 20.62 27.07
C PRO A 213 -21.00 19.52 27.27
N PRO A 214 -20.62 18.24 27.11
CA PRO A 214 -21.54 17.12 27.30
C PRO A 214 -22.14 17.22 28.70
N GLY A 215 -23.46 17.42 28.77
CA GLY A 215 -24.19 17.51 30.02
C GLY A 215 -23.93 16.26 30.87
N ALA A 216 -23.76 16.47 32.18
CA ALA A 216 -23.50 15.42 33.15
C ALA A 216 -24.46 14.26 32.98
N ASN A 217 -23.94 13.14 32.50
CA ASN A 217 -24.72 11.95 32.20
C ASN A 217 -25.18 11.34 33.54
N LYS A 218 -26.49 11.37 33.82
CA LYS A 218 -27.12 10.84 35.05
C LYS A 218 -27.18 9.31 35.08
N ARG A 219 -26.14 8.62 34.61
CA ARG A 219 -26.04 7.15 34.59
C ARG A 219 -24.68 6.67 35.07
N TYR A 220 -24.30 7.10 36.27
CA TYR A 220 -23.53 6.28 37.21
C TYR A 220 -23.51 6.97 38.58
N THR A 221 -24.48 6.67 39.44
CA THR A 221 -24.33 6.89 40.89
C THR A 221 -24.14 5.52 41.53
N PRO A 222 -22.95 5.18 42.03
CA PRO A 222 -22.83 4.06 42.95
C PRO A 222 -23.69 4.34 44.19
N ARG A 223 -24.39 3.33 44.69
CA ARG A 223 -25.34 3.42 45.80
C ARG A 223 -24.62 3.82 47.09
N VAL A 224 -24.55 5.12 47.38
CA VAL A 224 -24.12 5.62 48.69
C VAL A 224 -25.25 5.32 49.68
N ALA A 225 -24.90 4.65 50.78
CA ALA A 225 -25.81 4.26 51.85
C ALA A 225 -26.63 5.45 52.37
N SER A 226 -27.93 5.24 52.56
CA SER A 226 -28.85 6.25 53.10
C SER A 226 -28.37 6.76 54.47
N PRO A 227 -28.35 8.09 54.70
CA PRO A 227 -28.14 8.62 56.04
C PRO A 227 -29.33 8.22 56.94
N ARG A 228 -29.01 7.51 58.01
CA ARG A 228 -29.92 7.10 59.09
C ARG A 228 -30.63 8.33 59.67
N ARG A 229 -31.94 8.44 59.46
CA ARG A 229 -32.81 9.45 60.08
C ARG A 229 -32.62 9.38 61.61
N VAL A 230 -32.04 10.43 62.18
CA VAL A 230 -32.05 10.64 63.64
C VAL A 230 -33.44 11.21 63.98
N PRO A 231 -34.24 10.57 64.85
CA PRO A 231 -35.48 11.14 65.31
C PRO A 231 -35.19 12.27 66.30
N ALA A 232 -35.57 13.50 65.97
CA ALA A 232 -35.49 14.63 66.89
C ALA A 232 -36.69 14.61 67.87
N PRO A 233 -36.47 14.78 69.17
CA PRO A 233 -37.48 14.64 70.22
C PRO A 233 -38.48 15.82 70.28
N LYS A 234 -39.77 15.50 70.42
CA LYS A 234 -40.79 16.37 71.07
C LYS A 234 -40.58 16.30 72.61
N PRO A 235 -41.17 17.16 73.47
CA PRO A 235 -42.17 18.24 73.31
C PRO A 235 -41.65 19.57 73.97
N ARG A 236 -42.34 20.72 74.09
CA ARG A 236 -43.58 21.05 74.81
C ARG A 236 -43.71 22.60 74.77
N LYS A 237 -44.79 23.15 74.22
CA LYS A 237 -45.86 23.92 74.90
C LYS A 237 -45.41 25.22 75.61
N GLU A 238 -45.81 26.37 75.05
CA GLU A 238 -46.52 27.49 75.70
C GLU A 238 -46.67 28.61 74.65
N ARG A 239 -47.87 29.09 74.28
CA ARG A 239 -48.95 29.81 74.99
C ARG A 239 -48.69 31.33 75.01
N ASN A 240 -49.70 32.07 74.53
CA ASN A 240 -49.93 33.53 74.51
C ASN A 240 -49.35 34.22 73.27
N ALA A 241 -50.10 34.78 72.31
CA ALA A 241 -51.29 35.65 72.33
C ALA A 241 -51.02 37.03 72.93
N GLY A 242 -51.31 38.07 72.13
CA GLY A 242 -51.59 39.43 72.57
C GLY A 242 -50.38 40.34 72.64
#